data_AF-A0A1F3CAX5-F1
#
_entry.id   AF-A0A1F3CAX5-F1
#
_cell.length_a   1.000
_cell.length_b   1.000
_cell.length_c   1.000
_cell.angle_alpha   90.00
_cell.angle_beta   90.00
_cell.angle_gamma   90.00
#
_symmetry.space_group_name_H-M   'P 1'
#
loop_
_entity.id
_entity.type
_entity.pdbx_description
1 polymer ?
#
loop_
_entity_poly.entity_id
_entity_poly.type
_entity_poly.pdbx_seq_one_letter_code
_entity_poly.pdbx_strand_id
1 'polypeptide(L)' 'MNVTRQNNEYIISIPDNILSLNEIQEFIDYLRFRSITSKSKATSEDIDSIANEIDESWWSKNKRKFVK' A
#
# COMPACT_ATOMS: atom_id res chain seq x y z
N MET A 1 13.49 -8.11 -18.54
CA MET A 1 13.32 -7.11 -17.46
C MET A 1 14.69 -6.58 -17.15
N ASN A 2 14.87 -5.25 -17.13
CA ASN A 2 16.15 -4.63 -16.82
C ASN A 2 15.95 -3.69 -15.64
N VAL A 3 16.89 -3.73 -14.69
CA VAL A 3 16.94 -2.79 -13.57
C VAL A 3 18.21 -1.99 -13.74
N THR A 4 18.07 -0.67 -13.88
CA THR A 4 19.19 0.24 -14.04
C THR A 4 19.15 1.29 -12.95
N ARG A 5 20.30 1.65 -12.40
CA ARG A 5 20.42 2.73 -11.42
C ARG A 5 20.88 3.99 -12.13
N GLN A 6 20.09 5.06 -12.05
CA GLN A 6 20.42 6.36 -12.63
C GLN A 6 20.01 7.45 -11.65
N ASN A 7 20.87 8.45 -11.41
CA ASN A 7 20.57 9.63 -10.57
C ASN A 7 19.96 9.30 -9.19
N ASN A 8 20.50 8.31 -8.49
CA ASN A 8 19.99 7.80 -7.21
C ASN A 8 18.59 7.15 -7.25
N GLU A 9 18.03 6.92 -8.43
CA GLU A 9 16.76 6.22 -8.64
C GLU A 9 17.00 4.86 -9.32
N TYR A 10 16.06 3.94 -9.11
CA TYR A 10 16.03 2.66 -9.82
C TYR A 10 14.96 2.73 -10.92
N ILE A 11 15.38 2.51 -12.16
CA ILE A 11 14.49 2.38 -13.32
C ILE A 11 14.27 0.89 -13.56
N ILE A 12 13.01 0.47 -13.46
CA ILE A 12 12.59 -0.92 -13.71
C ILE A 12 11.82 -0.95 -15.02
N SER A 13 12.39 -1.60 -16.04
CA SER A 13 11.70 -1.84 -17.31
C SER A 13 11.11 -3.25 -17.32
N ILE A 14 9.78 -3.30 -17.34
CA ILE A 14 9.01 -4.54 -17.40
C ILE A 14 8.31 -4.60 -18.77
N PRO A 15 8.43 -5.71 -19.51
CA PRO A 15 7.64 -5.96 -20.71
C PRO A 15 6.14 -5.94 -20.40
N ASP A 16 5.35 -5.29 -21.25
CA ASP A 16 3.89 -5.09 -21.10
C ASP A 16 3.06 -6.37 -21.23
N ASN A 17 3.67 -7.48 -21.65
CA ASN A 17 3.06 -8.79 -21.79
C ASN A 17 3.22 -9.71 -20.57
N ILE A 18 3.95 -9.28 -19.53
CA ILE A 18 4.24 -10.13 -18.36
C ILE A 18 3.36 -9.78 -17.16
N LEU A 19 3.03 -8.49 -16.97
CA LEU A 19 2.21 -8.04 -15.84
C LEU A 19 1.04 -7.21 -16.35
N SER A 20 -0.13 -7.48 -15.78
CA SER A 20 -1.31 -6.65 -15.98
C SER A 20 -1.18 -5.31 -15.28
N LEU A 21 -1.98 -4.33 -15.73
CA LEU A 21 -1.99 -2.99 -15.15
C LEU A 21 -2.33 -3.00 -13.64
N ASN A 22 -3.17 -3.94 -13.20
CA ASN A 22 -3.51 -4.13 -11.79
C ASN A 22 -2.31 -4.61 -10.96
N GLU A 23 -1.55 -5.57 -11.46
CA GLU A 23 -0.37 -6.10 -10.74
C GLU A 23 0.72 -5.02 -10.60
N ILE A 24 0.87 -4.15 -11.61
CA ILE A 24 1.77 -3.00 -11.53
C ILE A 24 1.28 -1.99 -10.47
N GLN A 25 -0.04 -1.76 -10.40
CA GLN A 25 -0.63 -0.88 -9.40
C GLN A 25 -0.41 -1.40 -7.97
N GLU A 26 -0.64 -2.70 -7.73
CA GLU A 26 -0.38 -3.34 -6.44
C GLU A 26 1.09 -3.27 -6.03
N PHE A 27 2.00 -3.46 -6.99
CA PHE A 27 3.43 -3.33 -6.75
C PHE A 27 3.84 -1.89 -6.37
N ILE A 28 3.27 -0.88 -7.05
CA ILE A 28 3.48 0.53 -6.71
C ILE A 28 2.91 0.84 -5.33
N ASP A 29 1.74 0.31 -4.99
CA ASP A 29 1.12 0.52 -3.68
C ASP A 29 1.93 -0.11 -2.55
N TYR A 30 2.51 -1.30 -2.78
CA TYR A 30 3.45 -1.93 -1.84
C TYR A 30 4.73 -1.10 -1.66
N LEU A 31 5.31 -0.60 -2.76
CA LEU A 31 6.49 0.27 -2.69
C LEU A 31 6.17 1.59 -1.97
N ARG A 32 4.98 2.13 -2.17
CA ARG A 32 4.49 3.34 -1.50
C ARG A 32 4.29 3.09 -0.02
N PHE A 33 3.64 1.98 0.35
CA PHE A 33 3.51 1.54 1.74
C PHE A 33 4.88 1.40 2.39
N ARG A 34 5.82 0.72 1.73
CA ARG A 34 7.19 0.53 2.23
C ARG A 34 7.99 1.83 2.33
N SER A 35 7.75 2.78 1.44
CA SER A 35 8.37 4.13 1.50
C SER A 35 7.80 4.95 2.65
N ILE A 36 6.48 4.87 2.87
CA ILE A 36 5.81 5.52 3.99
C ILE A 36 6.27 4.90 5.30
N THR A 37 6.29 3.56 5.44
CA THR A 37 6.76 2.88 6.66
C THR A 37 8.27 3.02 6.88
N SER A 38 9.07 3.16 5.82
CA SER A 38 10.51 3.44 5.95
C SER A 38 10.80 4.88 6.43
N LYS A 39 9.94 5.84 6.07
CA LYS A 39 10.00 7.23 6.57
C LYS A 39 9.29 7.39 7.91
N SER A 40 8.29 6.56 8.18
CA SER A 40 7.49 6.57 9.38
C SER A 40 8.21 5.78 10.45
N LYS A 41 8.73 6.46 11.47
CA LYS A 41 9.12 5.83 12.74
C LYS A 41 7.89 5.29 13.52
N ALA A 42 6.75 5.12 12.86
CA ALA A 42 5.55 4.56 13.45
C ALA A 42 5.86 3.13 13.89
N THR A 43 5.66 2.86 15.17
CA THR A 43 5.80 1.49 15.68
C THR A 43 4.64 0.65 15.18
N SER A 44 4.75 -0.68 15.30
CA SER A 44 3.64 -1.59 14.98
C SER A 44 2.35 -1.19 15.72
N GLU A 45 2.47 -0.62 16.92
CA GLU A 45 1.32 -0.13 17.69
C GLU A 45 0.60 1.06 17.03
N ASP A 46 1.31 1.96 16.36
CA ASP A 46 0.71 3.10 15.65
C ASP A 46 -0.09 2.64 14.43
N ILE A 47 0.41 1.62 13.73
CA ILE A 47 -0.27 1.01 12.58
C ILE A 47 -1.54 0.29 13.04
N ASP A 48 -1.45 -0.49 14.13
CA ASP A 48 -2.60 -1.18 14.71
C ASP A 48 -3.65 -0.19 15.23
N SER A 49 -3.21 0.94 15.81
CA SER A 49 -4.10 2.02 16.26
C SER A 49 -4.90 2.61 15.09
N ILE A 50 -4.23 2.94 13.99
CA ILE A 50 -4.88 3.50 12.79
C ILE A 50 -5.81 2.46 12.13
N ALA A 51 -5.41 1.19 12.07
CA ALA A 51 -6.24 0.12 11.51
C ALA A 51 -7.53 -0.05 12.32
N ASN A 52 -7.43 -0.08 13.65
CA ASN A 52 -8.60 -0.14 14.53
C ASN A 52 -9.51 1.09 14.36
N GLU A 53 -8.94 2.29 14.22
CA GLU A 53 -9.71 3.52 14.02
C GLU A 53 -10.52 3.50 12.70
N ILE A 54 -9.91 2.96 11.63
CA ILE A 54 -10.56 2.78 10.33
C ILE A 54 -11.69 1.75 10.44
N ASP A 55 -11.44 0.61 11.08
CA ASP A 55 -12.42 -0.47 11.25
C ASP A 55 -13.61 -0.01 12.11
N GLU A 56 -13.38 0.69 13.21
CA GLU A 56 -14.44 1.25 14.05
C GLU A 56 -15.26 2.32 13.31
N SER A 57 -14.60 3.21 12.55
CA SER A 57 -15.25 4.23 11.74
C SER A 57 -16.11 3.61 10.63
N TRP A 58 -15.59 2.58 9.98
CA TRP A 58 -16.32 1.83 8.95
C TRP A 58 -17.50 1.07 9.53
N TRP A 59 -17.29 0.39 10.66
CA TRP A 59 -18.35 -0.35 11.37
C TRP A 59 -19.45 0.59 11.85
N SER A 60 -19.12 1.72 12.47
CA SER A 60 -20.09 2.72 12.91
C SER A 60 -20.98 3.22 11.76
N LYS A 61 -20.38 3.49 10.59
CA LYS A 61 -21.11 3.93 9.39
C LYS A 61 -21.98 2.83 8.77
N ASN A 62 -21.56 1.57 8.87
CA ASN A 62 -22.22 0.45 8.18
C ASN A 62 -23.04 -0.47 9.08
N LYS A 63 -23.02 -0.29 10.41
CA LYS A 63 -23.71 -1.13 11.40
C LYS A 63 -25.20 -1.32 11.11
N ARG A 64 -25.88 -0.26 10.60
CA ARG A 64 -27.30 -0.31 10.20
C ARG A 64 -27.60 -1.30 9.07
N LYS A 65 -26.60 -1.72 8.29
CA LYS A 65 -26.77 -2.73 7.24
C LYS A 65 -26.71 -4.16 7.80
N PHE A 66 -26.16 -4.35 9.00
CA PHE A 66 -25.85 -5.67 9.55
C PHE A 66 -26.61 -6.01 10.83
N VAL A 67 -27.11 -5.01 11.56
CA VAL A 67 -27.95 -5.22 12.75
C VAL A 67 -29.39 -4.86 12.40
N LYS A 68 -30.27 -5.86 12.34
CA LYS A 68 -31.70 -5.77 12.03
C LYS A 68 -32.54 -5.91 13.29
#